data_AF-A0A933K3K9-F1
#
_entry.id   AF-A0A933K3K9-F1
#
_cell.length_a   1.000
_cell.length_b   1.000
_cell.length_c   1.000
_cell.angle_alpha   90.00
_cell.angle_beta   90.00
_cell.angle_gamma   90.00
#
_symmetry.space_group_name_H-M   'P 1'
#
loop_
_entity.id
_entity.type
_entity.pdbx_description
1 polymer ?
#
loop_
_entity_poly.entity_id
_entity_poly.type
_entity_poly.pdbx_seq_one_letter_code
_entity_poly.pdbx_strand_id
1 'polypeptide(L)'
;LYCSRVHGGPDGLCDRCRELEAYALERLERCPFGEEKPTCASCRVHCYKAAMREKVRSVMRYAGPRMLLRHPYLALMHLLVDSRRPTPPSRRRDR
;
A
#
# COMPACT_ATOMS: atom_id res chain seq x y z
N LEU A 1 -2.02 10.23 9.09
CA LEU A 1 -2.99 11.04 8.31
C LEU A 1 -4.39 10.44 8.32
N TYR A 2 -4.57 9.18 7.88
CA TYR A 2 -5.89 8.52 7.90
C TYR A 2 -6.41 8.30 9.32
N CYS A 3 -5.61 7.66 10.18
CA CYS A 3 -5.99 7.36 11.56
C CYS A 3 -6.42 8.62 12.35
N SER A 4 -5.57 9.65 12.36
CA SER A 4 -5.86 10.89 13.10
C SER A 4 -7.10 11.63 12.59
N ARG A 5 -7.37 11.63 11.28
CA ARG A 5 -8.52 12.35 10.70
C ARG A 5 -9.84 11.56 10.74
N VAL A 6 -9.79 10.23 10.70
CA VAL A 6 -10.99 9.38 10.60
C VAL A 6 -11.37 8.75 11.94
N HIS A 7 -10.39 8.44 12.78
CA HIS A 7 -10.62 7.81 14.08
C HIS A 7 -10.42 8.76 15.25
N GLY A 8 -9.90 9.98 15.02
CA GLY A 8 -9.72 10.99 16.07
C GLY A 8 -8.81 10.56 17.22
N GLY A 9 -7.95 9.55 16.98
CA GLY A 9 -7.10 8.97 18.02
C GLY A 9 -5.98 9.92 18.48
N PRO A 10 -5.45 9.72 19.69
CA PRO A 10 -4.33 10.50 20.25
C PRO A 10 -3.07 10.37 19.37
N ASP A 11 -2.03 11.17 19.65
CA ASP A 11 -0.78 11.26 18.87
C ASP A 11 -0.19 9.88 18.51
N GLY A 12 -0.60 9.32 17.36
CA GLY A 12 -0.22 7.98 16.93
C GLY A 12 -1.26 7.25 16.07
N LEU A 13 -0.97 5.97 15.77
CA LEU A 13 -1.92 5.05 15.15
C LEU A 13 -2.77 4.38 16.23
N CYS A 14 -4.07 4.21 16.01
CA CYS A 14 -4.91 3.35 16.85
C CYS A 14 -4.59 1.87 16.57
N ASP A 15 -5.04 0.96 17.45
CA ASP A 15 -4.78 -0.48 17.31
C ASP A 15 -5.18 -1.04 15.95
N ARG A 16 -6.34 -0.63 15.44
CA ARG A 16 -6.83 -1.07 14.12
C ARG A 16 -5.90 -0.65 12.98
N CYS A 17 -5.31 0.54 13.07
CA CYS A 17 -4.36 1.01 12.06
C CYS A 17 -2.97 0.39 12.24
N ARG A 18 -2.54 0.14 13.49
CA ARG A 18 -1.31 -0.61 13.78
C ARG A 18 -1.37 -2.03 13.24
N GLU A 19 -2.48 -2.73 13.45
CA GLU A 19 -2.69 -4.07 12.88
C GLU A 19 -2.64 -4.08 11.35
N LEU A 20 -3.24 -3.06 10.72
CA LEU A 20 -3.22 -2.93 9.26
C LEU A 20 -1.81 -2.66 8.72
N GLU A 21 -1.03 -1.83 9.43
CA GLU A 21 0.36 -1.53 9.11
C GLU A 21 1.24 -2.77 9.26
N ALA A 22 1.19 -3.44 10.42
CA ALA A 22 1.93 -4.66 10.68
C ALA A 22 1.62 -5.74 9.63
N TYR A 23 0.34 -5.91 9.29
CA TYR A 23 -0.09 -6.82 8.23
C TYR A 23 0.50 -6.44 6.87
N ALA A 24 0.52 -5.15 6.52
CA ALA A 24 1.06 -4.70 5.25
C ALA A 24 2.58 -4.93 5.17
N LEU A 25 3.31 -4.68 6.26
CA LEU A 25 4.75 -4.92 6.38
C LEU A 25 5.10 -6.40 6.22
N GLU A 26 4.41 -7.29 6.94
CA GLU A 26 4.61 -8.75 6.82
C GLU A 26 4.42 -9.24 5.36
N ARG A 27 3.46 -8.65 4.64
CA ARG A 27 3.21 -8.99 3.22
C ARG A 27 4.26 -8.42 2.27
N LEU A 28 4.88 -7.30 2.62
CA LEU A 28 5.99 -6.71 1.87
C LEU A 28 7.25 -7.54 2.03
N GLU A 29 7.58 -7.95 3.26
CA GLU A 29 8.73 -8.81 3.56
C GLU A 29 8.68 -10.15 2.83
N ARG A 30 7.48 -10.74 2.70
CA ARG A 30 7.26 -12.01 1.99
C ARG A 30 6.93 -11.85 0.51
N CYS A 31 7.08 -10.66 -0.05
CA CYS A 31 6.73 -10.41 -1.44
C CYS A 31 7.72 -11.12 -2.38
N PRO A 32 7.25 -11.96 -3.33
CA PRO A 32 8.14 -12.65 -4.27
C PRO A 32 8.84 -11.71 -5.27
N PHE A 33 8.37 -10.47 -5.37
CA PHE A 33 8.94 -9.45 -6.26
C PHE A 33 9.97 -8.54 -5.56
N GLY A 34 10.08 -8.59 -4.23
CA GLY A 34 11.02 -7.75 -3.46
C GLY A 34 10.89 -6.25 -3.80
N GLU A 35 12.02 -5.61 -4.10
CA GLU A 35 12.10 -4.19 -4.47
C GLU A 35 11.55 -3.88 -5.87
N GLU A 36 11.51 -4.87 -6.76
CA GLU A 36 10.96 -4.73 -8.12
C GLU A 36 9.42 -4.84 -8.13
N LYS A 37 8.80 -4.89 -6.95
CA LYS A 37 7.36 -5.03 -6.79
C LYS A 37 6.63 -3.88 -7.51
N PRO A 38 5.63 -4.20 -8.36
CA PRO A 38 4.77 -3.19 -8.95
C PRO A 38 3.80 -2.64 -7.90
N THR A 39 3.01 -1.63 -8.25
CA THR A 39 1.94 -1.20 -7.34
C THR A 39 0.97 -2.35 -7.04
N CYS A 40 0.43 -2.39 -5.81
CA CYS A 40 -0.51 -3.45 -5.41
C CYS A 40 -1.79 -3.47 -6.27
N ALA A 41 -2.10 -2.38 -6.98
CA ALA A 41 -3.23 -2.29 -7.90
C ALA A 41 -2.98 -3.06 -9.21
N SER A 42 -1.76 -3.02 -9.75
CA SER A 42 -1.38 -3.71 -11.00
C SER A 42 -0.73 -5.08 -10.76
N CYS A 43 -0.42 -5.43 -9.51
CA CYS A 43 0.20 -6.70 -9.15
C CYS A 43 -0.69 -7.91 -9.50
N ARG A 44 -0.12 -8.89 -10.20
CA ARG A 44 -0.79 -10.16 -10.56
C ARG A 44 -0.96 -11.13 -9.38
N VAL A 45 -0.25 -10.93 -8.27
CA VAL A 45 -0.32 -11.80 -7.09
C VAL A 45 -1.28 -11.21 -6.07
N HIS A 46 -2.33 -11.94 -5.72
CA HIS A 46 -3.29 -11.54 -4.70
C HIS A 46 -2.83 -12.04 -3.32
N CYS A 47 -1.93 -11.30 -2.67
CA CYS A 47 -1.37 -11.66 -1.36
C CYS A 47 -2.19 -11.14 -0.17
N TYR A 48 -3.16 -10.25 -0.37
CA TYR A 48 -3.99 -9.67 0.70
C TYR A 48 -5.29 -10.45 0.86
N LYS A 49 -5.66 -10.75 2.12
CA LYS A 49 -7.01 -11.20 2.47
C LYS A 49 -8.03 -10.15 2.02
N ALA A 50 -9.21 -10.57 1.55
CA ALA A 50 -10.25 -9.67 1.02
C ALA A 50 -10.59 -8.52 1.99
N ALA A 51 -10.86 -8.84 3.26
CA ALA A 51 -11.16 -7.85 4.29
C ALA A 51 -10.01 -6.84 4.52
N MET A 52 -8.75 -7.30 4.49
CA MET A 52 -7.60 -6.40 4.66
C MET A 52 -7.36 -5.54 3.41
N ARG A 53 -7.65 -6.07 2.22
CA ARG A 53 -7.59 -5.32 0.96
C ARG A 53 -8.59 -4.18 0.93
N GLU A 54 -9.80 -4.38 1.45
CA GLU A 54 -10.81 -3.33 1.57
C GLU A 54 -10.38 -2.24 2.54
N LYS A 55 -9.82 -2.60 3.70
CA LYS A 55 -9.23 -1.64 4.64
C LYS A 55 -8.12 -0.80 4.00
N VAL A 56 -7.20 -1.42 3.24
CA VAL A 56 -6.17 -0.65 2.54
C VAL A 56 -6.76 0.23 1.43
N ARG A 57 -7.79 -0.23 0.71
CA ARG A 57 -8.48 0.60 -0.28
C ARG A 57 -9.12 1.84 0.34
N SER A 58 -9.74 1.74 1.51
CA SER A 58 -10.34 2.89 2.20
C SER A 58 -9.26 3.90 2.63
N VAL A 59 -8.15 3.40 3.17
CA VAL A 59 -6.98 4.22 3.52
C VAL A 59 -6.41 4.92 2.29
N MET A 60 -6.17 4.21 1.19
CA MET A 60 -5.59 4.77 -0.02
C MET A 60 -6.52 5.76 -0.72
N ARG A 61 -7.84 5.51 -0.75
CA ARG A 61 -8.83 6.46 -1.28
C ARG A 61 -8.82 7.78 -0.50
N TYR A 62 -8.58 7.72 0.81
CA TYR A 62 -8.47 8.91 1.63
C TYR A 62 -7.11 9.61 1.50
N ALA A 63 -6.02 8.84 1.64
CA ALA A 63 -4.66 9.36 1.71
C ALA A 63 -4.07 9.76 0.36
N GLY A 64 -4.41 9.02 -0.71
CA GLY A 64 -3.84 9.19 -2.05
C GLY A 64 -3.95 10.61 -2.60
N PRO A 65 -5.18 11.17 -2.77
CA PRO A 65 -5.36 12.54 -3.27
C PRO A 65 -4.70 13.60 -2.37
N ARG A 66 -4.62 13.33 -1.06
CA ARG A 66 -4.05 14.26 -0.07
C ARG A 66 -2.53 14.24 -0.05
N MET A 67 -1.91 13.18 -0.57
CA MET A 67 -0.46 13.11 -0.70
C MET A 67 0.06 14.14 -1.72
N LEU A 68 -0.75 14.46 -2.75
CA LEU A 68 -0.44 15.50 -3.73
C LEU A 68 -0.25 16.88 -3.10
N LEU A 69 -1.00 17.19 -2.03
CA LEU A 69 -0.89 18.47 -1.33
C LEU A 69 0.39 18.61 -0.50
N ARG A 70 1.00 17.48 -0.10
CA ARG A 70 2.20 17.47 0.76
C ARG A 70 3.48 17.24 -0.04
N HIS A 71 3.42 16.31 -1.00
CA HIS A 71 4.54 15.91 -1.84
C HIS A 71 4.07 15.78 -3.29
N PRO A 72 3.82 16.92 -3.98
CA PRO A 72 3.21 16.92 -5.30
C PRO A 72 4.05 16.16 -6.34
N TYR A 73 5.37 16.32 -6.31
CA TYR A 73 6.28 15.64 -7.22
C TYR A 73 6.26 14.12 -7.05
N LEU A 74 6.40 13.62 -5.81
CA LEU A 74 6.38 12.18 -5.52
C LEU A 74 5.01 11.56 -5.83
N ALA A 75 3.92 12.26 -5.51
CA ALA A 75 2.57 11.82 -5.85
C ALA A 75 2.35 11.74 -7.36
N LEU A 76 2.85 12.72 -8.12
CA LEU A 76 2.75 12.72 -9.58
C LEU A 76 3.58 11.57 -10.20
N MET A 77 4.81 11.35 -9.74
CA MET A 77 5.63 10.21 -10.15
C MET A 77 4.94 8.88 -9.85
N HIS A 78 4.30 8.74 -8.69
CA HIS A 78 3.56 7.53 -8.33
C HIS A 78 2.35 7.29 -9.25
N LEU A 79 1.61 8.35 -9.58
CA LEU A 79 0.42 8.27 -10.43
C LEU A 79 0.77 8.01 -11.91
N LEU A 80 1.81 8.65 -12.43
CA LEU A 80 2.16 8.57 -13.86
C LEU A 80 3.10 7.40 -14.18
N VAL A 81 4.07 7.13 -13.31
CA VAL A 81 5.14 6.15 -13.57
C VAL A 81 4.83 4.84 -12.87
N ASP A 82 4.68 4.83 -11.54
CA ASP A 82 4.56 3.59 -10.76
C ASP A 82 3.26 2.83 -11.05
N SER A 83 2.15 3.56 -11.21
CA SER A 83 0.84 2.97 -11.53
C SER A 83 0.83 2.24 -12.87
N ARG A 84 1.76 2.57 -13.78
CA ARG A 84 1.90 1.96 -15.11
C ARG A 84 3.02 0.94 -15.21
N ARG A 85 3.80 0.70 -14.14
CA ARG A 85 4.87 -0.30 -14.17
C ARG A 85 4.28 -1.70 -14.36
N PRO A 86 4.72 -2.45 -15.39
CA PRO A 86 4.28 -3.82 -15.59
C PRO A 86 4.74 -4.69 -14.42
N THR A 87 3.96 -5.72 -14.08
CA THR A 87 4.39 -6.71 -13.07
C THR A 87 5.56 -7.50 -13.67
N PRO A 88 6.76 -7.51 -13.04
CA PRO A 88 7.85 -8.36 -13.49
C PRO A 88 7.44 -9.84 -13.38
N PRO A 89 8.08 -10.76 -14.13
CA PRO A 89 7.89 -12.19 -13.90
C PRO A 89 8.20 -12.51 -12.43
N SER A 90 7.35 -13.28 -11.77
CA SER A 90 7.60 -13.64 -10.37
C SER A 90 8.92 -14.37 -10.26
N ARG A 91 9.81 -13.90 -9.38
CA ARG A 91 11.04 -14.62 -9.00
C ARG A 91 10.69 -15.86 -8.15
N ARG A 92 9.71 -16.67 -8.56
CA ARG A 92 9.57 -18.02 -8.02
C ARG A 92 10.79 -18.79 -8.51
N ARG A 93 11.81 -18.78 -7.66
CA ARG A 93 12.86 -19.79 -7.68
C ARG A 93 12.17 -21.08 -7.28
N ASP A 94 12.37 -22.09 -8.11
CA ASP A 94 12.03 -23.48 -7.84
C ASP A 94 12.36 -23.81 -6.38
N ARG A 95 11.38 -24.31 -5.64
CA ARG A 95 11.60 -25.04 -4.39
C ARG A 95 10.69 -26.25 -4.38
#